data_AF-A0A559KJ10-F1
#
_entry.id   AF-A0A559KJ10-F1
#
_cell.length_a   1.000
_cell.length_b   1.000
_cell.length_c   1.000
_cell.angle_alpha   90.00
_cell.angle_beta   90.00
_cell.angle_gamma   90.00
#
_symmetry.space_group_name_H-M   'P 1'
#
loop_
_entity.id
_entity.type
_entity.pdbx_description
1 polymer ?
#
loop_
_entity_poly.entity_id
_entity_poly.type
_entity_poly.pdbx_seq_one_letter_code
_entity_poly.pdbx_strand_id
1 'polypeptide(L)'
;MQITNVSIRLCKGKSRLKAIASVTLDNCFVIHLIKIIQGQKGLFIAMPSSNKNSKGIYLDIAHPINHETRNMLETAIKSSFQEKVEKENLENQTVEEKPLEFIIVLNFTIKGIKGWFVFIMVYYFFNMKKNELYHSLIMKHYRNPLNKGLRKNDNEKCFIKENEIINCGDDRITLQVCIDNDLIFDIKYEVEGCAILISSISLMSLYVKKIPFIKLQNKIINFVNMLQGTKFKKELLEEELQIFEVIKNFPSKFACASLPWQLLLQIIQQAISNKKN
;
A
#
# COMPACT_ATOMS: atom_id res chain seq x y z
N MET A 1 -15.78 -17.80 -18.52
CA MET A 1 -14.99 -17.42 -17.33
C MET A 1 -13.54 -17.24 -17.76
N GLN A 2 -13.01 -16.02 -17.64
CA GLN A 2 -11.64 -15.66 -17.98
C GLN A 2 -10.92 -15.11 -16.75
N ILE A 3 -9.63 -15.43 -16.62
CA ILE A 3 -8.77 -14.83 -15.60
C ILE A 3 -8.33 -13.46 -16.11
N THR A 4 -8.81 -12.38 -15.50
CA THR A 4 -8.51 -11.02 -15.94
C THR A 4 -7.37 -10.38 -15.16
N ASN A 5 -7.11 -10.84 -13.94
CA ASN A 5 -5.96 -10.39 -13.16
C ASN A 5 -5.46 -11.47 -12.20
N VAL A 6 -4.15 -11.53 -12.02
CA VAL A 6 -3.50 -12.32 -10.98
C VAL A 6 -2.55 -11.43 -10.20
N SER A 7 -2.74 -11.35 -8.89
CA SER A 7 -1.87 -10.59 -7.98
C SER A 7 -1.11 -11.55 -7.09
N ILE A 8 0.21 -11.39 -7.03
CA ILE A 8 1.12 -12.26 -6.28
C ILE A 8 1.80 -11.47 -5.16
N ARG A 9 1.70 -11.98 -3.94
CA ARG A 9 2.46 -11.52 -2.77
C ARG A 9 3.49 -12.59 -2.39
N LEU A 10 4.76 -12.30 -2.62
CA LEU A 10 5.87 -13.19 -2.26
C LEU A 10 6.04 -13.26 -0.72
N CYS A 11 6.27 -14.46 -0.21
CA CYS A 11 6.51 -14.70 1.21
C CYS A 11 8.01 -14.90 1.45
N LYS A 12 8.62 -14.05 2.28
CA LYS A 12 10.05 -14.12 2.60
C LYS A 12 10.29 -15.14 3.71
N GLY A 13 11.30 -16.00 3.55
CA GLY A 13 11.73 -16.98 4.56
C GLY A 13 11.92 -18.40 4.03
N LYS A 14 12.41 -19.30 4.90
CA LYS A 14 12.69 -20.72 4.57
C LYS A 14 11.44 -21.61 4.57
N SER A 15 10.24 -21.04 4.70
CA SER A 15 9.01 -21.80 4.76
C SER A 15 8.67 -22.47 3.42
N ARG A 16 7.81 -23.49 3.47
CA ARG A 16 7.25 -24.10 2.24
C ARG A 16 6.30 -23.16 1.51
N LEU A 17 5.66 -22.20 2.20
CA LEU A 17 4.82 -21.20 1.57
C LEU A 17 5.71 -20.17 0.86
N LYS A 18 5.61 -20.12 -0.46
CA LYS A 18 6.42 -19.22 -1.29
C LYS A 18 5.70 -17.94 -1.64
N ALA A 19 4.39 -18.00 -1.81
CA ALA A 19 3.58 -16.83 -2.08
C ALA A 19 2.10 -17.05 -1.78
N ILE A 20 1.37 -15.94 -1.72
CA ILE A 20 -0.08 -15.89 -1.67
C ILE A 20 -0.56 -15.15 -2.92
N ALA A 21 -1.48 -15.77 -3.65
CA ALA A 21 -2.08 -15.26 -4.87
C ALA A 21 -3.53 -14.82 -4.62
N SER A 22 -3.98 -13.85 -5.41
CA SER A 22 -5.39 -13.52 -5.59
C SER A 22 -5.70 -13.48 -7.09
N VAL A 23 -6.83 -14.07 -7.49
CA VAL A 23 -7.23 -14.19 -8.90
C VAL A 23 -8.56 -13.50 -9.11
N THR A 24 -8.61 -12.57 -10.06
CA THR A 24 -9.83 -11.90 -10.52
C THR A 24 -10.32 -12.58 -11.79
N LEU A 25 -11.61 -12.93 -11.79
CA LEU A 25 -12.33 -13.56 -12.88
C LEU A 25 -13.30 -12.53 -13.48
N ASP A 26 -13.29 -12.42 -14.80
CA ASP A 26 -14.20 -11.59 -15.61
C ASP A 26 -14.34 -10.13 -15.10
N ASN A 27 -13.31 -9.58 -14.44
CA ASN A 27 -13.30 -8.27 -13.78
C ASN A 27 -14.41 -8.04 -12.73
N CYS A 28 -15.13 -9.08 -12.30
CA CYS A 28 -16.30 -8.95 -11.43
C CYS A 28 -16.25 -9.82 -10.17
N PHE A 29 -15.38 -10.83 -10.13
CA PHE A 29 -15.27 -11.76 -9.01
C PHE A 29 -13.80 -12.00 -8.65
N VAL A 30 -13.46 -12.05 -7.36
CA VAL A 30 -12.08 -12.26 -6.91
C VAL A 30 -11.99 -13.38 -5.87
N ILE A 31 -11.00 -14.24 -6.05
CA ILE A 31 -10.66 -15.30 -5.11
C ILE A 31 -9.36 -14.93 -4.42
N HIS A 32 -9.42 -14.70 -3.10
CA HIS A 32 -8.26 -14.37 -2.27
C HIS A 32 -7.68 -15.61 -1.60
N LEU A 33 -6.45 -15.47 -1.07
CA LEU A 33 -5.79 -16.45 -0.21
C LEU A 33 -5.46 -17.79 -0.87
N ILE A 34 -5.20 -17.79 -2.18
CA ILE A 34 -4.67 -18.97 -2.89
C ILE A 34 -3.18 -19.10 -2.53
N LYS A 35 -2.73 -20.25 -2.05
CA LYS A 35 -1.36 -20.44 -1.55
C LYS A 35 -0.49 -21.13 -2.60
N ILE A 36 0.71 -20.61 -2.83
CA ILE A 36 1.74 -21.24 -3.66
C ILE A 36 2.77 -21.87 -2.72
N ILE A 37 2.87 -23.19 -2.75
CA ILE A 37 3.64 -23.97 -1.79
C ILE A 37 4.69 -24.82 -2.51
N GLN A 38 5.92 -24.81 -2.01
CA GLN A 38 6.99 -25.70 -2.44
C GLN A 38 6.79 -27.09 -1.82
N GLY A 39 6.43 -28.06 -2.66
CA GLY A 39 6.42 -29.48 -2.32
C GLY A 39 7.71 -30.19 -2.78
N GLN A 40 7.76 -31.50 -2.57
CA GLN A 40 8.88 -32.35 -3.00
C GLN A 40 8.98 -32.46 -4.53
N LYS A 41 7.84 -32.47 -5.23
CA LYS A 41 7.74 -32.60 -6.70
C LYS A 41 7.66 -31.24 -7.43
N GLY A 42 7.92 -30.13 -6.73
CA GLY A 42 7.82 -28.78 -7.27
C GLY A 42 6.72 -27.93 -6.61
N LEU A 43 6.39 -26.82 -7.27
CA LEU A 43 5.37 -25.88 -6.80
C LEU A 43 3.97 -26.45 -7.01
N PHE A 44 3.16 -26.43 -5.96
CA PHE A 44 1.74 -26.74 -6.04
C PHE A 44 0.89 -25.59 -5.50
N ILE A 45 -0.32 -25.50 -6.03
CA ILE A 45 -1.28 -24.44 -5.68
C ILE A 45 -2.33 -25.05 -4.77
N ALA A 46 -2.46 -24.48 -3.57
CA ALA A 46 -3.48 -24.85 -2.61
C ALA A 46 -4.58 -23.78 -2.62
N MET A 47 -5.81 -24.24 -2.79
CA MET A 47 -6.99 -23.39 -2.79
C MET A 47 -7.25 -22.77 -1.40
N PRO A 48 -8.03 -21.68 -1.32
CA PRO A 48 -8.38 -21.06 -0.06
C PRO A 48 -9.22 -22.04 0.76
N SER A 49 -8.85 -22.25 2.02
CA SER A 49 -9.48 -23.23 2.90
C SER A 49 -10.04 -22.56 4.15
N SER A 50 -11.18 -23.05 4.66
CA SER A 50 -11.79 -22.62 5.91
C SER A 50 -10.95 -22.99 7.12
N ASN A 51 -11.34 -22.53 8.31
CA ASN A 51 -10.84 -23.13 9.54
C ASN A 51 -11.26 -24.61 9.64
N LYS A 52 -10.54 -25.37 10.46
CA LYS A 52 -10.90 -26.76 10.75
C LYS A 52 -12.29 -26.82 11.37
N ASN A 53 -13.14 -27.68 10.84
CA ASN A 53 -14.42 -27.97 11.47
C ASN A 53 -14.20 -28.80 12.76
N SER A 54 -15.26 -29.05 13.52
CA SER A 54 -15.22 -29.88 14.74
C SER A 54 -14.62 -31.28 14.53
N LYS A 55 -14.57 -31.77 13.30
CA LYS A 55 -13.94 -33.04 12.87
C LYS A 55 -12.47 -32.91 12.42
N GLY A 56 -11.86 -31.72 12.53
CA GLY A 56 -10.47 -31.46 12.15
C GLY A 56 -10.19 -31.33 10.65
N ILE A 57 -11.23 -31.38 9.81
CA ILE A 57 -11.12 -31.34 8.34
C ILE A 57 -11.18 -29.89 7.85
N TYR A 58 -10.29 -29.56 6.91
CA TYR A 58 -10.31 -28.31 6.15
C TYR A 58 -11.23 -28.45 4.94
N LEU A 59 -12.09 -27.45 4.70
CA LEU A 59 -12.90 -27.38 3.49
C LEU A 59 -12.38 -26.26 2.59
N ASP A 60 -12.28 -26.51 1.29
CA ASP A 60 -11.98 -25.45 0.33
C ASP A 60 -13.16 -24.48 0.24
N ILE A 61 -12.89 -23.19 0.47
CA ILE A 61 -13.84 -22.09 0.34
C ILE A 61 -14.19 -21.87 -1.14
N ALA A 62 -13.20 -22.04 -2.02
CA ALA A 62 -13.36 -21.95 -3.46
C ALA A 62 -12.46 -22.97 -4.14
N HIS A 63 -12.99 -23.76 -5.07
CA HIS A 63 -12.21 -24.75 -5.80
C HIS A 63 -12.72 -24.93 -7.23
N PRO A 64 -11.83 -25.20 -8.20
CA PRO A 64 -12.24 -25.59 -9.54
C PRO A 64 -12.89 -26.98 -9.48
N ILE A 65 -14.06 -27.11 -10.13
CA ILE A 65 -14.81 -28.36 -10.19
C ILE A 65 -14.15 -29.34 -11.17
N ASN A 66 -13.66 -28.85 -12.31
CA ASN A 66 -13.09 -29.68 -13.37
C ASN A 66 -11.58 -29.43 -13.59
N HIS A 67 -10.94 -30.39 -14.25
CA HIS A 67 -9.50 -30.40 -14.49
C HIS A 67 -9.04 -29.26 -15.42
N GLU A 68 -9.84 -28.93 -16.44
CA GLU A 68 -9.55 -27.83 -17.36
C GLU A 68 -9.43 -26.49 -16.62
N THR A 69 -10.42 -26.17 -15.78
CA THR A 69 -10.43 -24.95 -14.97
C THR A 69 -9.28 -24.94 -13.96
N ARG A 70 -8.97 -26.10 -13.37
CA ARG A 70 -7.81 -26.23 -12.47
C ARG A 70 -6.52 -25.90 -13.20
N ASN A 71 -6.30 -26.47 -14.38
CA ASN A 71 -5.10 -26.22 -15.17
C ASN A 71 -4.99 -24.77 -15.62
N MET A 72 -6.11 -24.16 -16.03
CA MET A 72 -6.17 -22.74 -16.39
C MET A 72 -5.72 -21.86 -15.22
N LEU A 73 -6.28 -22.08 -14.02
CA LEU A 73 -5.89 -21.36 -12.80
C LEU A 73 -4.42 -21.62 -12.44
N GLU A 74 -3.99 -22.87 -12.46
CA GLU A 74 -2.63 -23.23 -12.08
C GLU A 74 -1.60 -22.58 -12.99
N THR A 75 -1.84 -22.59 -14.29
CA THR A 75 -0.94 -22.02 -15.29
C THR A 75 -0.83 -20.51 -15.13
N ALA A 76 -1.97 -19.82 -15.02
CA ALA A 76 -1.99 -18.36 -14.87
C ALA A 76 -1.27 -17.91 -13.58
N ILE A 77 -1.50 -18.62 -12.47
CA ILE A 77 -0.86 -18.32 -11.19
C ILE A 77 0.64 -18.61 -11.23
N LYS A 78 1.06 -19.76 -11.77
CA LYS A 78 2.48 -20.14 -11.89
C LYS A 78 3.26 -19.15 -12.77
N SER A 79 2.70 -18.77 -13.92
CA SER A 79 3.30 -17.77 -14.81
C SER A 79 3.49 -16.43 -14.10
N SER A 80 2.42 -15.91 -13.49
CA SER A 80 2.47 -14.62 -12.77
C SER A 80 3.43 -14.65 -11.59
N PHE A 81 3.58 -15.80 -10.93
CA PHE A 81 4.54 -15.99 -9.84
C PHE A 81 5.98 -15.95 -10.35
N GLN A 82 6.30 -16.65 -11.46
CA GLN A 82 7.63 -16.65 -12.05
C GLN A 82 8.04 -15.24 -12.47
N GLU A 83 7.18 -14.52 -13.20
CA GLU A 83 7.43 -13.12 -13.60
C GLU A 83 7.68 -12.21 -12.38
N LYS A 84 6.96 -12.44 -11.28
CA LYS A 84 7.14 -11.64 -10.05
C LYS A 84 8.46 -11.95 -9.35
N VAL A 85 8.87 -13.21 -9.33
CA VAL A 85 10.17 -13.65 -8.78
C VAL A 85 11.32 -13.09 -9.61
N GLU A 86 11.23 -13.15 -10.93
CA GLU A 86 12.23 -12.58 -11.84
C GLU A 86 12.39 -11.07 -11.63
N LYS A 87 11.27 -10.34 -11.54
CA LYS A 87 11.29 -8.89 -11.25
C LYS A 87 11.94 -8.59 -9.89
N GLU A 88 11.61 -9.32 -8.82
CA GLU A 88 12.26 -9.10 -7.51
C GLU A 88 13.75 -9.46 -7.54
N ASN A 89 14.17 -10.47 -8.31
CA ASN A 89 15.58 -10.82 -8.48
C ASN A 89 16.35 -9.74 -9.25
N LEU A 90 15.77 -9.19 -10.31
CA LEU A 90 16.34 -8.07 -11.07
C LEU A 90 16.47 -6.81 -10.21
N GLU A 91 15.45 -6.49 -9.42
CA GLU A 91 15.48 -5.37 -8.46
C GLU A 91 16.50 -5.56 -7.33
N ASN A 92 16.82 -6.80 -6.94
CA ASN A 92 17.85 -7.07 -5.95
C ASN A 92 19.27 -7.04 -6.57
N GLN A 93 19.42 -7.40 -7.85
CA GLN A 93 20.71 -7.33 -8.56
C GLN A 93 21.14 -5.89 -8.88
N THR A 94 20.20 -4.97 -9.12
CA THR A 94 20.53 -3.55 -9.37
C THR A 94 21.04 -2.80 -8.13
N VAL A 95 20.96 -3.41 -6.94
CA VAL A 95 21.37 -2.78 -5.67
C VAL A 95 22.82 -3.13 -5.27
N GLU A 96 23.47 -4.12 -5.90
CA GLU A 96 24.78 -4.62 -5.46
C GLU A 96 25.98 -4.44 -6.41
N GLU A 97 25.86 -3.82 -7.60
CA GLU A 97 27.04 -3.48 -8.42
C GLU A 97 27.08 -2.02 -8.93
N LYS A 98 28.00 -1.24 -8.31
CA LYS A 98 28.76 -0.05 -8.76
C LYS A 98 28.02 1.13 -9.41
N PRO A 99 28.03 2.33 -8.78
CA PRO A 99 27.75 3.58 -9.46
C PRO A 99 29.05 4.11 -10.09
N LEU A 100 29.28 3.99 -11.41
CA LEU A 100 29.98 5.03 -12.19
C LEU A 100 30.06 4.88 -13.72
N GLU A 101 29.67 3.77 -14.38
CA GLU A 101 29.95 3.63 -15.83
C GLU A 101 28.82 4.05 -16.79
N PHE A 102 27.62 4.35 -16.30
CA PHE A 102 26.49 4.67 -17.19
C PHE A 102 26.45 6.12 -17.71
N ILE A 103 27.36 7.00 -17.27
CA ILE A 103 27.42 8.40 -17.72
C ILE A 103 28.18 8.56 -19.06
N ILE A 104 28.95 7.56 -19.50
CA ILE A 104 29.84 7.72 -20.68
C ILE A 104 29.15 7.37 -22.01
N VAL A 105 28.05 6.61 -22.02
CA VAL A 105 27.46 6.13 -23.30
C VAL A 105 26.54 7.16 -23.98
N LEU A 106 26.16 8.25 -23.30
CA LEU A 106 25.28 9.28 -23.90
C LEU A 106 26.02 10.44 -24.60
N ASN A 107 27.36 10.46 -24.61
CA ASN A 107 28.15 11.44 -25.36
C ASN A 107 28.71 10.93 -26.69
N PHE A 108 28.21 9.80 -27.21
CA PHE A 108 28.53 9.38 -28.57
C PHE A 108 27.26 9.25 -29.43
N THR A 109 27.25 10.06 -30.50
CA THR A 109 26.29 10.10 -31.62
C THR A 109 25.14 11.09 -31.50
N ILE A 110 25.46 12.37 -31.22
CA ILE A 110 24.67 13.49 -31.76
C ILE A 110 25.09 13.67 -33.23
N LYS A 111 24.44 12.94 -34.13
CA LYS A 111 24.24 13.32 -35.54
C LYS A 111 23.11 12.47 -36.11
N GLY A 112 21.89 13.00 -36.07
CA GLY A 112 20.83 12.58 -37.00
C GLY A 112 19.58 11.88 -36.46
N ILE A 113 19.35 11.78 -35.14
CA ILE A 113 18.13 11.16 -34.62
C ILE A 113 17.08 12.23 -34.26
N LYS A 114 15.94 12.18 -34.98
CA LYS A 114 14.78 13.07 -34.83
C LYS A 114 14.32 13.13 -33.37
N GLY A 115 14.10 14.36 -32.88
CA GLY A 115 13.93 14.71 -31.46
C GLY A 115 12.81 14.02 -30.68
N TRP A 116 11.97 13.19 -31.30
CA TRP A 116 10.93 12.44 -30.61
C TRP A 116 11.48 11.28 -29.76
N PHE A 117 12.55 10.61 -30.20
CA PHE A 117 13.19 9.51 -29.45
C PHE A 117 13.93 10.00 -28.20
N VAL A 118 14.59 11.15 -28.28
CA VAL A 118 15.25 11.79 -27.14
C VAL A 118 14.21 12.24 -26.11
N PHE A 119 13.07 12.77 -26.56
CA PHE A 119 11.98 13.18 -25.68
C PHE A 119 11.33 11.99 -24.95
N ILE A 120 11.13 10.87 -25.64
CA ILE A 120 10.60 9.63 -25.05
C ILE A 120 11.61 9.06 -24.03
N MET A 121 12.90 8.99 -24.37
CA MET A 121 13.93 8.51 -23.44
C MET A 121 14.06 9.39 -22.19
N VAL A 122 14.05 10.71 -22.34
CA VAL A 122 14.07 11.66 -21.20
C VAL A 122 12.79 11.53 -20.37
N TYR A 123 11.62 11.40 -21.01
CA TYR A 123 10.34 11.21 -20.32
C TYR A 123 10.28 9.89 -19.54
N TYR A 124 10.74 8.78 -20.13
CA TYR A 124 10.79 7.48 -19.46
C TYR A 124 11.83 7.46 -18.34
N PHE A 125 13.00 8.07 -18.55
CA PHE A 125 14.04 8.21 -17.53
C PHE A 125 13.57 9.07 -16.34
N PHE A 126 12.87 10.18 -16.62
CA PHE A 126 12.32 11.05 -15.59
C PHE A 126 11.18 10.38 -14.79
N ASN A 127 10.32 9.61 -15.45
CA ASN A 127 9.28 8.82 -14.77
C ASN A 127 9.85 7.64 -13.95
N MET A 128 10.93 6.99 -14.43
CA MET A 128 11.65 5.94 -13.67
C MET A 128 12.19 6.47 -12.35
N LYS A 129 12.94 7.59 -12.35
CA LYS A 129 13.46 8.22 -11.12
C LYS A 129 12.38 8.59 -10.13
N LYS A 130 11.22 9.02 -10.63
CA LYS A 130 10.07 9.40 -9.80
C LYS A 130 9.50 8.21 -9.03
N ASN A 131 9.38 7.05 -9.68
CA ASN A 131 8.89 5.81 -9.06
C ASN A 131 9.87 5.22 -8.03
N GLU A 132 11.18 5.29 -8.27
CA GLU A 132 12.18 4.91 -7.27
C GLU A 132 12.12 5.83 -6.05
N LEU A 133 12.00 7.14 -6.26
CA LEU A 133 11.86 8.11 -5.17
C LEU A 133 10.58 7.87 -4.36
N TYR A 134 9.46 7.57 -5.02
CA TYR A 134 8.19 7.25 -4.36
C TYR A 134 8.27 6.00 -3.49
N HIS A 135 8.84 4.92 -4.02
CA HIS A 135 9.05 3.71 -3.25
C HIS A 135 10.00 3.97 -2.07
N SER A 136 11.05 4.77 -2.27
CA SER A 136 12.00 5.11 -1.22
C SER A 136 11.36 5.88 -0.06
N LEU A 137 10.43 6.80 -0.33
CA LEU A 137 9.78 7.60 0.72
C LEU A 137 8.79 6.76 1.54
N ILE A 138 7.97 5.93 0.88
CA ILE A 138 7.08 4.99 1.57
C ILE A 138 7.90 4.06 2.47
N MET A 139 8.98 3.49 1.94
CA MET A 139 9.82 2.55 2.70
C MET A 139 10.59 3.24 3.83
N LYS A 140 10.98 4.51 3.66
CA LYS A 140 11.59 5.33 4.73
C LYS A 140 10.65 5.45 5.93
N HIS A 141 9.39 5.84 5.69
CA HIS A 141 8.40 5.98 6.77
C HIS A 141 7.91 4.63 7.31
N TYR A 142 7.94 3.58 6.50
CA TYR A 142 7.66 2.22 6.97
C TYR A 142 8.72 1.71 7.95
N ARG A 143 10.01 1.90 7.62
CA ARG A 143 11.13 1.45 8.45
C ARG A 143 11.33 2.31 9.69
N ASN A 144 11.18 3.63 9.56
CA ASN A 144 11.38 4.58 10.66
C ASN A 144 10.18 5.54 10.79
N PRO A 145 9.03 5.05 11.29
CA PRO A 145 7.83 5.85 11.44
C PRO A 145 8.00 6.93 12.53
N LEU A 146 7.68 8.15 12.17
CA LEU A 146 7.72 9.31 13.05
C LEU A 146 6.48 9.40 13.94
N ASN A 147 6.61 9.98 15.14
CA ASN A 147 5.54 10.12 16.14
C ASN A 147 4.89 8.81 16.62
N LYS A 148 5.52 7.66 16.38
CA LYS A 148 5.08 6.36 16.91
C LYS A 148 5.15 6.31 18.45
N GLY A 149 4.27 5.52 19.05
CA GLY A 149 4.08 5.30 20.49
C GLY A 149 2.93 6.14 21.04
N LEU A 150 2.38 5.71 22.18
CA LEU A 150 1.34 6.43 22.92
C LEU A 150 1.92 7.25 24.08
N ARG A 151 1.25 8.35 24.43
CA ARG A 151 1.58 9.18 25.59
C ARG A 151 0.99 8.55 26.84
N LYS A 152 1.80 8.49 27.91
CA LYS A 152 1.41 7.89 29.21
C LYS A 152 0.47 8.74 30.07
N ASN A 153 0.38 10.05 29.80
CA ASN A 153 -0.45 10.97 30.60
C ASN A 153 -1.71 11.32 29.83
N ASP A 154 -2.86 10.81 30.31
CA ASP A 154 -4.20 11.24 29.96
C ASP A 154 -4.48 12.60 30.60
N ASN A 155 -4.01 13.68 29.97
CA ASN A 155 -4.63 14.97 30.22
C ASN A 155 -5.99 14.97 29.50
N GLU A 156 -7.03 15.60 30.07
CA GLU A 156 -8.40 15.71 29.51
C GLU A 156 -8.49 16.29 28.08
N LYS A 157 -7.37 16.75 27.52
CA LYS A 157 -7.25 17.34 26.18
C LYS A 157 -6.85 16.36 25.07
N CYS A 158 -6.69 15.07 25.37
CA CYS A 158 -6.31 14.05 24.40
C CYS A 158 -7.48 13.11 24.07
N PHE A 159 -7.68 12.85 22.78
CA PHE A 159 -8.70 11.95 22.25
C PHE A 159 -8.01 10.71 21.68
N ILE A 160 -8.60 9.54 21.92
CA ILE A 160 -8.09 8.26 21.42
C ILE A 160 -9.17 7.60 20.56
N LYS A 161 -8.76 7.09 19.40
CA LYS A 161 -9.58 6.20 18.57
C LYS A 161 -8.81 5.00 18.10
N GLU A 162 -9.50 3.88 18.04
CA GLU A 162 -8.97 2.60 17.57
C GLU A 162 -9.78 2.10 16.37
N ASN A 163 -9.11 1.34 15.50
CA ASN A 163 -9.75 0.69 14.38
C ASN A 163 -8.96 -0.56 13.95
N GLU A 164 -9.67 -1.54 13.43
CA GLU A 164 -9.11 -2.75 12.84
C GLU A 164 -9.56 -2.85 11.38
N ILE A 165 -8.62 -2.91 10.44
CA ILE A 165 -8.94 -3.20 9.03
C ILE A 165 -8.76 -4.69 8.81
N ILE A 166 -9.84 -5.40 8.52
CA ILE A 166 -9.81 -6.85 8.19
C ILE A 166 -9.43 -7.08 6.71
N ASN A 167 -9.67 -6.11 5.83
CA ASN A 167 -9.63 -6.33 4.37
C ASN A 167 -8.23 -6.42 3.75
N CYS A 168 -7.17 -5.93 4.42
CA CYS A 168 -5.79 -5.94 3.88
C CYS A 168 -4.80 -6.77 4.75
N GLY A 169 -5.28 -7.32 5.86
CA GLY A 169 -4.51 -7.95 6.94
C GLY A 169 -5.34 -7.90 8.24
N ASP A 170 -4.77 -8.33 9.37
CA ASP A 170 -5.30 -8.00 10.71
C ASP A 170 -4.66 -6.66 11.16
N ASP A 171 -4.78 -5.63 10.32
CA ASP A 171 -4.09 -4.35 10.53
C ASP A 171 -4.80 -3.56 11.65
N ARG A 172 -4.04 -3.09 12.64
CA ARG A 172 -4.54 -2.38 13.82
C ARG A 172 -3.96 -0.98 13.91
N ILE A 173 -4.78 -0.01 14.30
CA ILE A 173 -4.37 1.38 14.47
C ILE A 173 -5.01 1.96 15.73
N THR A 174 -4.18 2.55 16.58
CA THR A 174 -4.59 3.35 17.73
C THR A 174 -4.03 4.75 17.53
N LEU A 175 -4.91 5.73 17.37
CA LEU A 175 -4.56 7.12 17.13
C LEU A 175 -4.92 7.97 18.36
N GLN A 176 -3.91 8.64 18.92
CA GLN A 176 -4.04 9.59 20.02
C GLN A 176 -3.74 11.00 19.52
N VAL A 177 -4.69 11.91 19.66
CA VAL A 177 -4.57 13.31 19.22
C VAL A 177 -4.87 14.22 20.39
N CYS A 178 -3.93 15.11 20.70
CA CYS A 178 -4.10 16.09 21.75
C CYS A 178 -4.37 17.47 21.15
N ILE A 179 -5.45 18.09 21.62
CA ILE A 179 -6.06 19.27 21.02
C ILE A 179 -6.04 20.40 22.05
N ASP A 180 -5.68 21.59 21.60
CA ASP A 180 -5.82 22.81 22.40
C ASP A 180 -6.53 23.88 21.57
N ASN A 181 -7.66 24.37 22.10
CA ASN A 181 -8.62 25.19 21.39
C ASN A 181 -9.06 24.52 20.07
N ASP A 182 -8.55 24.92 18.90
CA ASP A 182 -8.89 24.34 17.58
C ASP A 182 -7.64 23.88 16.81
N LEU A 183 -6.57 23.60 17.54
CA LEU A 183 -5.29 23.21 16.99
C LEU A 183 -4.84 21.88 17.57
N ILE A 184 -4.31 21.01 16.71
CA ILE A 184 -3.61 19.82 17.13
C ILE A 184 -2.21 20.23 17.60
N PHE A 185 -1.94 20.09 18.89
CA PHE A 185 -0.62 20.38 19.44
C PHE A 185 0.28 19.13 19.44
N ASP A 186 -0.30 17.95 19.62
CA ASP A 186 0.44 16.69 19.52
C ASP A 186 -0.41 15.56 18.93
N ILE A 187 0.27 14.63 18.27
CA ILE A 187 -0.33 13.45 17.65
C ILE A 187 0.64 12.29 17.81
N LYS A 188 0.11 11.18 18.30
CA LYS A 188 0.81 9.96 18.70
C LYS A 188 -0.01 8.76 18.26
N TYR A 189 0.65 7.65 17.95
CA TYR A 189 -0.05 6.48 17.45
C TYR A 189 0.71 5.18 17.63
N GLU A 190 -0.06 4.10 17.74
CA GLU A 190 0.41 2.74 17.53
C GLU A 190 -0.25 2.16 16.29
N VAL A 191 0.52 1.41 15.51
CA VAL A 191 0.05 0.86 14.25
C VAL A 191 0.78 -0.43 13.93
N GLU A 192 0.01 -1.41 13.51
CA GLU A 192 0.46 -2.66 12.92
C GLU A 192 -0.23 -2.80 11.56
N GLY A 193 0.56 -2.91 10.50
CA GLY A 193 -0.04 -3.16 9.19
C GLY A 193 0.90 -2.95 8.02
N CYS A 194 0.31 -2.84 6.83
CA CYS A 194 1.07 -2.73 5.59
C CYS A 194 1.87 -1.42 5.46
N ALA A 195 2.87 -1.41 4.57
CA ALA A 195 3.73 -0.24 4.35
C ALA A 195 2.98 1.04 3.99
N ILE A 196 1.86 0.93 3.27
CA ILE A 196 1.00 2.06 2.91
C ILE A 196 0.31 2.65 4.15
N LEU A 197 -0.22 1.80 5.03
CA LEU A 197 -0.87 2.25 6.27
C LEU A 197 0.13 2.97 7.16
N ILE A 198 1.29 2.34 7.42
CA ILE A 198 2.32 2.89 8.30
C ILE A 198 2.90 4.20 7.74
N SER A 199 3.18 4.25 6.42
CA SER A 199 3.68 5.48 5.80
C SER A 199 2.64 6.60 5.81
N SER A 200 1.37 6.29 5.54
CA SER A 200 0.28 7.28 5.54
C SER A 200 0.11 7.92 6.91
N ILE A 201 0.02 7.12 7.99
CA ILE A 201 -0.10 7.70 9.34
C ILE A 201 1.16 8.46 9.76
N SER A 202 2.34 7.98 9.37
CA SER A 202 3.59 8.66 9.71
C SER A 202 3.67 10.04 9.07
N LEU A 203 3.37 10.15 7.77
CA LEU A 203 3.33 11.43 7.06
C LEU A 203 2.20 12.33 7.57
N MET A 204 1.00 11.77 7.78
CA MET A 204 -0.12 12.51 8.38
C MET A 204 0.29 13.14 9.70
N SER A 205 0.97 12.41 10.57
CA SER A 205 1.37 12.92 11.90
C SER A 205 2.30 14.14 11.85
N LEU A 206 2.99 14.38 10.73
CA LEU A 206 3.82 15.56 10.51
C LEU A 206 3.02 16.78 10.07
N TYR A 207 2.10 16.59 9.12
CA TYR A 207 1.47 17.69 8.38
C TYR A 207 0.10 18.12 8.91
N VAL A 208 -0.26 17.72 10.13
CA VAL A 208 -1.54 18.07 10.76
C VAL A 208 -1.41 18.92 12.03
N LYS A 209 -0.19 19.06 12.56
CA LYS A 209 0.08 19.88 13.77
C LYS A 209 -0.07 21.37 13.46
N LYS A 210 -0.60 22.15 14.41
CA LYS A 210 -0.74 23.62 14.35
C LYS A 210 -1.59 24.14 13.17
N ILE A 211 -2.49 23.32 12.62
CA ILE A 211 -3.43 23.73 11.56
C ILE A 211 -4.83 23.90 12.16
N PRO A 212 -5.55 25.01 11.89
CA PRO A 212 -6.94 25.18 12.31
C PRO A 212 -7.84 24.10 11.73
N PHE A 213 -8.81 23.61 12.52
CA PHE A 213 -9.71 22.51 12.12
C PHE A 213 -10.37 22.71 10.75
N ILE A 214 -10.84 23.91 10.42
CA ILE A 214 -11.47 24.17 9.12
C ILE A 214 -10.52 23.89 7.95
N LYS A 215 -9.26 24.32 8.08
CA LYS A 215 -8.22 24.11 7.06
C LYS A 215 -7.80 22.65 7.02
N LEU A 216 -7.73 21.99 8.19
CA LEU A 216 -7.38 20.59 8.30
C LEU A 216 -8.46 19.66 7.72
N GLN A 217 -9.74 19.95 7.94
CA GLN A 217 -10.85 19.21 7.31
C GLN A 217 -10.80 19.32 5.79
N ASN A 218 -10.59 20.52 5.25
CA ASN A 218 -10.42 20.72 3.81
C ASN A 218 -9.21 19.94 3.25
N LYS A 219 -8.10 19.91 4.01
CA LYS A 219 -6.91 19.13 3.66
C LYS A 219 -7.21 17.62 3.62
N ILE A 220 -7.89 17.10 4.64
CA ILE A 220 -8.31 15.69 4.72
C ILE A 220 -9.20 15.32 3.53
N ILE A 221 -10.23 16.12 3.25
CA ILE A 221 -11.15 15.89 2.14
C ILE A 221 -10.39 15.91 0.81
N ASN A 222 -9.51 16.89 0.61
CA ASN A 222 -8.71 16.98 -0.62
C ASN A 222 -7.75 15.80 -0.78
N PHE A 223 -7.15 15.31 0.30
CA PHE A 223 -6.33 14.10 0.30
C PHE A 223 -7.16 12.85 -0.07
N VAL A 224 -8.33 12.67 0.54
CA VAL A 224 -9.22 11.54 0.22
C VAL A 224 -9.70 11.60 -1.23
N ASN A 225 -10.05 12.78 -1.75
CA ASN A 225 -10.40 12.96 -3.17
C ASN A 225 -9.27 12.55 -4.11
N MET A 226 -8.02 12.92 -3.76
CA MET A 226 -6.84 12.48 -4.51
C MET A 226 -6.72 10.95 -4.54
N LEU A 227 -6.93 10.26 -3.40
CA LEU A 227 -6.90 8.80 -3.34
C LEU A 227 -8.01 8.14 -4.17
N GLN A 228 -9.19 8.77 -4.27
CA GLN A 228 -10.31 8.28 -5.06
C GLN A 228 -10.17 8.60 -6.57
N GLY A 229 -9.23 9.47 -6.94
CA GLY A 229 -9.10 9.96 -8.31
C GLY A 229 -10.19 10.97 -8.70
N THR A 230 -10.87 11.59 -7.74
CA THR A 230 -11.86 12.65 -7.98
C THR A 230 -11.18 14.03 -8.04
N LYS A 231 -11.94 15.11 -8.24
CA LYS A 231 -11.38 16.47 -8.37
C LYS A 231 -10.68 16.90 -7.07
N PHE A 232 -9.38 17.17 -7.14
CA PHE A 232 -8.55 17.65 -6.03
C PHE A 232 -7.59 18.75 -6.50
N LYS A 233 -7.03 19.49 -5.56
CA LYS A 233 -6.04 20.57 -5.79
C LYS A 233 -4.69 20.15 -5.22
N LYS A 234 -3.63 20.11 -6.05
CA LYS A 234 -2.29 19.68 -5.62
C LYS A 234 -1.66 20.67 -4.65
N GLU A 235 -1.97 21.95 -4.80
CA GLU A 235 -1.40 23.06 -4.03
C GLU A 235 -1.82 23.03 -2.55
N LEU A 236 -2.84 22.24 -2.20
CA LEU A 236 -3.31 22.08 -0.83
C LEU A 236 -2.64 20.90 -0.09
N LEU A 237 -1.77 20.15 -0.76
CA LEU A 237 -1.06 19.00 -0.22
C LEU A 237 0.44 19.17 -0.38
N GLU A 238 1.18 18.78 0.65
CA GLU A 238 2.65 18.72 0.60
C GLU A 238 3.09 17.68 -0.42
N GLU A 239 4.27 17.89 -1.02
CA GLU A 239 4.80 17.04 -2.09
C GLU A 239 4.92 15.58 -1.63
N GLU A 240 5.26 15.36 -0.36
CA GLU A 240 5.37 14.05 0.27
C GLU A 240 4.02 13.34 0.43
N LEU A 241 2.89 14.07 0.47
CA LEU A 241 1.56 13.46 0.47
C LEU A 241 1.09 13.12 -0.95
N GLN A 242 1.53 13.88 -1.96
CA GLN A 242 1.15 13.65 -3.36
C GLN A 242 1.63 12.29 -3.89
N ILE A 243 2.60 11.65 -3.22
CA ILE A 243 3.05 10.28 -3.54
C ILE A 243 1.91 9.27 -3.54
N PHE A 244 0.88 9.50 -2.72
CA PHE A 244 -0.26 8.61 -2.62
C PHE A 244 -1.26 8.76 -3.78
N GLU A 245 -1.08 9.70 -4.71
CA GLU A 245 -1.94 9.85 -5.90
C GLU A 245 -2.01 8.54 -6.71
N VAL A 246 -0.94 7.75 -6.70
CA VAL A 246 -0.87 6.45 -7.38
C VAL A 246 -1.96 5.46 -6.92
N ILE A 247 -2.49 5.62 -5.70
CA ILE A 247 -3.50 4.74 -5.10
C ILE A 247 -4.84 4.76 -5.86
N LYS A 248 -5.14 5.82 -6.63
CA LYS A 248 -6.32 5.85 -7.50
C LYS A 248 -6.37 4.66 -8.47
N ASN A 249 -5.20 4.10 -8.82
CA ASN A 249 -5.07 2.94 -9.69
C ASN A 249 -5.13 1.60 -8.93
N PHE A 250 -5.18 1.62 -7.59
CA PHE A 250 -5.14 0.44 -6.72
C PHE A 250 -6.26 0.50 -5.66
N PRO A 251 -7.53 0.24 -6.03
CA PRO A 251 -8.68 0.37 -5.11
C PRO A 251 -8.55 -0.44 -3.82
N SER A 252 -7.91 -1.62 -3.88
CA SER A 252 -7.66 -2.46 -2.71
C SER A 252 -6.72 -1.82 -1.68
N LYS A 253 -6.00 -0.75 -2.03
CA LYS A 253 -5.10 0.00 -1.14
C LYS A 253 -5.71 1.29 -0.60
N PHE A 254 -6.89 1.68 -1.09
CA PHE A 254 -7.58 2.89 -0.66
C PHE A 254 -7.83 2.91 0.86
N ALA A 255 -8.33 1.80 1.42
CA ALA A 255 -8.64 1.71 2.84
C ALA A 255 -7.40 1.92 3.72
N CYS A 256 -6.27 1.30 3.36
CA CYS A 256 -5.01 1.44 4.10
C CYS A 256 -4.48 2.88 4.10
N ALA A 257 -4.61 3.61 2.99
CA ALA A 257 -4.11 4.97 2.91
C ALA A 257 -5.06 6.01 3.52
N SER A 258 -6.37 5.82 3.40
CA SER A 258 -7.37 6.79 3.87
C SER A 258 -7.70 6.65 5.36
N LEU A 259 -7.56 5.46 5.96
CA LEU A 259 -8.01 5.22 7.34
C LEU A 259 -7.40 6.19 8.37
N PRO A 260 -6.08 6.46 8.42
CA PRO A 260 -5.52 7.37 9.41
C PRO A 260 -6.18 8.76 9.38
N TRP A 261 -6.47 9.25 8.17
CA TRP A 261 -7.10 10.55 7.93
C TRP A 261 -8.57 10.56 8.29
N GLN A 262 -9.28 9.44 8.07
CA GLN A 262 -10.66 9.28 8.50
C GLN A 262 -10.78 9.24 10.03
N LEU A 263 -9.88 8.54 10.72
CA LEU A 263 -9.83 8.53 12.18
C LEU A 263 -9.56 9.92 12.75
N LEU A 264 -8.62 10.64 12.14
CA LEU A 264 -8.33 12.02 12.51
C LEU A 264 -9.57 12.93 12.35
N LEU A 265 -10.29 12.80 11.23
CA LEU A 265 -11.51 13.56 11.00
C LEU A 265 -12.58 13.27 12.06
N GLN A 266 -12.76 12.00 12.43
CA GLN A 266 -13.71 11.62 13.47
C GLN A 266 -13.32 12.19 14.84
N ILE A 267 -12.02 12.22 15.18
CA ILE A 267 -11.54 12.86 16.41
C ILE A 267 -11.82 14.36 16.39
N ILE A 268 -11.55 15.04 15.27
CA ILE A 268 -11.85 16.47 15.11
C ILE A 268 -13.35 16.73 15.29
N GLN A 269 -14.22 15.91 14.68
CA GLN A 269 -15.66 16.03 14.82
C GLN A 269 -16.12 15.84 16.27
N GLN A 270 -15.55 14.85 16.97
CA GLN A 270 -15.82 14.63 18.39
C GLN A 270 -15.39 15.81 19.26
N ALA A 271 -14.20 16.37 19.01
CA ALA A 271 -13.72 17.55 19.73
C ALA A 271 -14.59 18.79 19.51
N ILE A 272 -15.10 19.00 18.29
CA ILE A 272 -16.03 20.10 17.98
C ILE A 272 -17.37 19.90 18.70
N SER A 273 -17.90 18.67 18.76
CA SER A 273 -19.14 18.38 19.47
C SER A 273 -19.01 18.60 20.98
N ASN A 274 -17.87 18.23 21.58
CA ASN A 274 -17.62 18.43 23.00
C ASN A 274 -17.51 19.91 23.41
N LYS A 275 -17.20 20.83 22.48
CA LYS A 275 -17.19 22.28 22.75
C LYS A 275 -18.59 22.92 22.77
N LYS A 276 -19.58 22.27 22.16
CA LYS A 276 -20.94 22.81 22.06
C LYS A 276 -21.82 22.44 23.26
N ASN A 277 -21.39 21.47 24.06
CA ASN A 277 -22.00 21.06 25.31
C ASN A 277 -21.27 21.70 26.49
#